data_AF-A0A0K0L3C1-F1
#
_entry.id   AF-A0A0K0L3C1-F1
#
_cell.length_a   1.000
_cell.length_b   1.000
_cell.length_c   1.000
_cell.angle_alpha   90.00
_cell.angle_beta   90.00
_cell.angle_gamma   90.00
#
_symmetry.space_group_name_H-M   'P 1'
#
loop_
_entity.id
_entity.type
_entity.pdbx_description
1 polymer ?
#
loop_
_entity_poly.entity_id
_entity_poly.type
_entity_poly.pdbx_seq_one_letter_code
_entity_poly.pdbx_strand_id
1 'polypeptide(L)'
;GVELDNIIRSTGIIGIVNGMDNREWSPQTDRYIDVHYNETTVTEAKPLLKETLQAEIGLPVDSSIPLIGFIGRLEEQKGSDILVEAIAKFADENVQIVVL
;
A
#
# COMPACT_ATOMS: atom_id res chain seq x y z
N GLY A 1 -16.51 2.83 17.10
CA GLY A 1 -16.78 3.65 15.89
C GLY A 1 -18.28 3.74 15.62
N VAL A 2 -18.92 2.60 15.35
CA VAL A 2 -20.35 2.50 15.04
C VAL A 2 -21.30 2.89 16.19
N GLU A 3 -20.84 2.84 17.43
CA GLU A 3 -21.67 3.11 18.62
C GLU A 3 -22.08 4.59 18.77
N LEU A 4 -21.41 5.52 18.07
CA LEU A 4 -21.69 6.95 18.13
C LEU A 4 -22.49 7.46 16.92
N ASP A 5 -22.89 6.60 15.97
CA ASP A 5 -23.54 7.01 14.71
C ASP A 5 -24.82 7.83 14.96
N ASN A 6 -25.65 7.38 15.91
CA ASN A 6 -26.89 8.08 16.27
C ASN A 6 -26.62 9.49 16.83
N ILE A 7 -25.57 9.65 17.64
CA ILE A 7 -25.19 10.93 18.23
C ILE A 7 -24.63 11.84 17.14
N ILE A 8 -23.71 11.33 16.31
CA ILE A 8 -23.08 12.05 15.20
C ILE A 8 -24.13 12.59 14.22
N ARG A 9 -25.15 11.79 13.87
CA ARG A 9 -26.25 12.24 12.99
C ARG A 9 -27.11 13.32 13.63
N SER A 10 -27.29 13.28 14.96
CA SER A 10 -28.14 14.23 15.68
C SER A 10 -27.47 15.59 15.93
N THR A 11 -26.16 15.62 16.15
CA THR A 11 -25.42 16.84 16.50
C THR A 11 -24.59 17.41 15.35
N GLY A 12 -24.40 16.64 14.27
CA GLY A 12 -23.41 16.93 13.24
C GLY A 12 -21.99 16.62 13.72
N ILE A 13 -21.06 16.52 12.76
CA ILE A 13 -19.63 16.30 13.02
C ILE A 13 -18.79 17.12 12.06
N ILE A 14 -17.65 17.61 12.55
CA ILE A 14 -16.57 18.13 11.71
C ILE A 14 -15.44 17.10 11.74
N GLY A 15 -15.14 16.50 10.60
CA GLY A 15 -13.98 15.63 10.44
C GLY A 15 -12.73 16.48 10.18
N ILE A 16 -11.64 16.18 10.89
CA ILE A 16 -10.32 16.75 10.63
C ILE A 16 -9.47 15.61 10.08
N VAL A 17 -8.91 15.80 8.87
CA VAL A 17 -8.06 14.80 8.22
C VAL A 17 -6.72 14.73 8.95
N ASN A 18 -6.24 13.51 9.20
CA ASN A 18 -4.93 13.30 9.82
C ASN A 18 -3.81 13.73 8.85
N GLY A 19 -2.75 14.30 9.40
CA GLY A 19 -1.49 14.51 8.68
C GLY A 19 -0.62 13.25 8.63
N MET A 20 0.60 13.41 8.15
CA MET A 20 1.66 12.38 8.11
C MET A 20 3.01 13.03 8.48
N ASP A 21 3.92 12.28 9.11
CA ASP A 21 5.29 12.77 9.35
C ASP A 21 6.16 12.58 8.10
N ASN A 22 6.37 13.67 7.37
CA ASN A 22 7.15 13.68 6.14
C ASN A 22 8.67 13.52 6.38
N ARG A 23 9.15 13.49 7.63
CA ARG A 23 10.55 13.19 7.94
C ARG A 23 10.80 11.70 8.05
N GLU A 24 9.79 10.97 8.54
CA GLU A 24 9.82 9.52 8.63
C GLU A 24 9.48 8.89 7.28
N TRP A 25 8.43 9.39 6.62
CA TRP A 25 7.94 8.87 5.34
C TRP A 25 8.33 9.81 4.19
N SER A 26 9.60 9.72 3.75
CA SER A 26 10.12 10.51 2.62
C SER A 26 10.97 9.66 1.69
N PRO A 27 10.58 9.51 0.41
CA PRO A 27 11.36 8.75 -0.58
C PRO A 27 12.73 9.36 -0.86
N GLN A 28 12.99 10.61 -0.45
CA GLN A 28 14.28 11.27 -0.60
C GLN A 28 15.28 10.92 0.51
N THR A 29 14.80 10.45 1.67
CA THR A 29 15.62 10.23 2.87
C THR A 29 15.36 8.91 3.58
N ASP A 30 14.47 8.08 3.05
CA ASP A 30 14.09 6.79 3.63
C ASP A 30 15.31 5.85 3.70
N ARG A 31 15.56 5.28 4.88
CA ARG A 31 16.75 4.46 5.13
C ARG A 31 16.58 2.99 4.72
N TYR A 32 15.36 2.59 4.37
CA TYR A 32 15.00 1.21 4.06
C TYR A 32 14.93 0.94 2.56
N ILE A 33 15.07 1.96 1.71
CA ILE A 33 15.11 1.81 0.26
C ILE A 33 16.52 2.10 -0.27
N ASP A 34 16.95 1.33 -1.26
CA ASP A 34 18.30 1.47 -1.84
C ASP A 34 18.46 2.69 -2.74
N VAL A 35 17.35 3.14 -3.35
CA VAL A 35 17.34 4.24 -4.32
C VAL A 35 16.37 5.33 -3.86
N HIS A 36 16.90 6.47 -3.49
CA HIS A 36 16.10 7.66 -3.18
C HIS A 36 15.55 8.31 -4.44
N TYR A 37 14.35 8.87 -4.34
CA TYR A 37 13.70 9.54 -5.46
C TYR A 37 12.82 10.70 -5.04
N ASN A 38 12.53 11.55 -6.01
CA ASN A 38 11.61 12.67 -5.91
C ASN A 38 10.60 12.64 -7.07
N GLU A 39 9.79 13.68 -7.20
CA GLU A 39 8.76 13.81 -8.24
C GLU A 39 9.30 13.75 -9.68
N THR A 40 10.57 14.08 -9.92
CA THR A 40 11.17 14.06 -11.25
C THR A 40 11.90 12.76 -11.57
N THR A 41 12.47 12.07 -10.56
CA THR A 41 13.21 10.82 -10.74
C THR A 41 12.39 9.55 -10.49
N VAL A 42 11.13 9.70 -10.06
CA VAL A 42 10.22 8.60 -9.69
C VAL A 42 10.11 7.52 -10.78
N THR A 43 10.08 7.91 -12.06
CA THR A 43 9.89 7.00 -13.19
C THR A 43 11.10 6.08 -13.41
N GLU A 44 12.30 6.53 -13.02
CA GLU A 44 13.55 5.78 -13.14
C GLU A 44 13.82 4.94 -11.88
N ALA A 45 13.52 5.49 -10.70
CA ALA A 45 13.84 4.85 -9.42
C ALA A 45 12.84 3.75 -9.02
N LYS A 46 11.52 3.94 -9.23
CA LYS A 46 10.53 2.96 -8.79
C LYS A 46 10.64 1.58 -9.47
N PRO A 47 10.99 1.48 -10.77
CA PRO A 47 11.28 0.18 -11.39
C PRO A 47 12.41 -0.58 -10.67
N LEU A 48 13.49 0.10 -10.30
CA LEU A 48 14.62 -0.50 -9.59
C LEU A 48 14.20 -0.99 -8.20
N LEU A 49 13.49 -0.16 -7.44
CA LEU A 49 12.97 -0.54 -6.11
C LEU A 49 12.01 -1.74 -6.19
N LYS A 50 11.21 -1.80 -7.26
CA LYS A 50 10.28 -2.91 -7.50
C LYS A 50 11.02 -4.21 -7.81
N GLU A 51 12.08 -4.15 -8.62
CA GLU A 51 12.91 -5.32 -8.92
C GLU A 51 13.62 -5.83 -7.66
N THR A 52 14.13 -4.93 -6.82
CA THR A 52 14.69 -5.29 -5.49
C THR A 52 13.64 -6.00 -4.64
N LEU A 53 12.44 -5.43 -4.49
CA LEU A 53 11.36 -6.04 -3.72
C LEU A 53 11.00 -7.43 -4.27
N GLN A 54 10.84 -7.56 -5.58
CA GLN A 54 10.54 -8.83 -6.24
C GLN A 54 11.61 -9.88 -5.92
N ALA A 55 12.89 -9.51 -5.98
CA ALA A 55 14.01 -10.39 -5.66
C ALA A 55 14.02 -10.80 -4.18
N GLU A 56 13.78 -9.86 -3.26
CA GLU A 56 13.77 -10.12 -1.81
C GLU A 56 12.70 -11.12 -1.38
N ILE A 57 11.52 -11.07 -1.99
CA ILE A 57 10.40 -11.94 -1.65
C ILE A 57 10.24 -13.15 -2.60
N GLY A 58 11.19 -13.34 -3.52
CA GLY A 58 11.24 -14.51 -4.41
C GLY A 58 10.21 -14.52 -5.55
N LEU A 59 9.71 -13.35 -5.96
CA LEU A 59 8.87 -13.22 -7.16
C LEU A 59 9.72 -13.14 -8.43
N PRO A 60 9.13 -13.44 -9.62
CA PRO A 60 9.77 -13.14 -10.90
C PRO A 60 10.15 -11.66 -10.97
N VAL A 61 11.43 -11.39 -11.20
CA VAL A 61 11.97 -10.03 -11.32
C VAL A 61 11.66 -9.50 -12.71
N ASP A 62 10.65 -8.63 -12.77
CA ASP A 62 10.20 -7.96 -13.99
C ASP A 62 9.45 -6.68 -13.61
N SER A 63 10.07 -5.54 -13.90
CA SER A 63 9.49 -4.22 -13.63
C SER A 63 8.26 -3.89 -14.48
N SER A 64 7.99 -4.64 -15.56
CA SER A 64 6.80 -4.47 -16.41
C SER A 64 5.53 -5.11 -15.83
N ILE A 65 5.64 -6.16 -15.00
CA ILE A 65 4.50 -6.88 -14.41
C ILE A 65 3.90 -6.06 -13.26
N PRO A 66 2.63 -5.62 -13.30
CA PRO A 66 2.03 -4.85 -12.21
C PRO A 66 2.17 -5.56 -10.84
N LEU A 67 2.49 -4.80 -9.78
CA LEU A 67 2.65 -5.32 -8.42
C LEU A 67 1.70 -4.57 -7.48
N ILE A 68 0.86 -5.31 -6.77
CA ILE A 68 -0.10 -4.80 -5.79
C ILE A 68 0.42 -5.13 -4.38
N GLY A 69 0.55 -4.12 -3.53
CA GLY A 69 0.95 -4.30 -2.13
C GLY A 69 -0.21 -4.01 -1.18
N PHE A 70 -0.46 -4.93 -0.25
CA PHE A 70 -1.35 -4.73 0.90
C PHE A 70 -0.51 -4.75 2.17
N ILE A 71 -0.68 -3.72 3.02
CA ILE A 71 -0.03 -3.63 4.33
C ILE A 71 -1.13 -3.36 5.36
N GLY A 72 -1.37 -4.30 6.26
CA GLY A 72 -2.40 -4.11 7.27
C GLY A 72 -2.70 -5.32 8.15
N ARG A 73 -3.37 -5.06 9.28
CA ARG A 73 -3.82 -6.13 10.17
C ARG A 73 -4.87 -7.00 9.47
N LEU A 74 -4.67 -8.32 9.51
CA LEU A 74 -5.60 -9.33 8.98
C LEU A 74 -6.74 -9.59 9.97
N GLU A 75 -7.59 -8.57 10.15
CA GLU A 75 -8.82 -8.65 10.95
C GLU A 75 -10.03 -8.31 10.06
N GLU A 76 -11.22 -8.80 10.39
CA GLU A 76 -12.45 -8.54 9.61
C GLU A 76 -12.72 -7.03 9.44
N GLN A 77 -12.36 -6.21 10.42
CA GLN A 77 -12.50 -4.74 10.37
C GLN A 77 -11.63 -4.07 9.28
N LYS A 78 -10.76 -4.82 8.59
CA LYS A 78 -9.87 -4.36 7.52
C LYS A 78 -10.13 -5.04 6.16
N GLY A 79 -11.17 -5.86 6.04
CA GLY A 79 -11.58 -6.44 4.76
C GLY A 79 -10.67 -7.55 4.25
N SER A 80 -10.10 -8.35 5.17
CA SER A 80 -9.24 -9.49 4.82
C SER A 80 -9.98 -10.57 4.02
N ASP A 81 -11.29 -10.72 4.27
CA ASP A 81 -12.23 -11.51 3.47
C ASP A 81 -12.33 -11.00 2.02
N ILE A 82 -12.46 -9.68 1.84
CA ILE A 82 -12.53 -9.06 0.51
C ILE A 82 -11.20 -9.22 -0.23
N LEU A 83 -10.06 -9.08 0.46
CA LEU A 83 -8.74 -9.23 -0.14
C LEU A 83 -8.55 -10.65 -0.70
N VAL A 84 -8.96 -11.68 0.04
CA VAL A 84 -8.85 -13.08 -0.40
C VAL A 84 -9.72 -13.35 -1.63
N GLU A 85 -10.97 -12.86 -1.66
CA GLU A 85 -11.82 -12.99 -2.83
C GLU A 85 -11.27 -12.23 -4.05
N ALA A 86 -10.64 -11.07 -3.83
CA ALA A 86 -10.04 -10.29 -4.90
C ALA A 86 -8.81 -11.00 -5.50
N ILE A 87 -7.93 -11.56 -4.67
CA ILE A 87 -6.74 -12.30 -5.13
C ILE A 87 -7.15 -13.42 -6.09
N ALA A 88 -8.23 -14.16 -5.78
CA ALA A 88 -8.72 -15.23 -6.64
C ALA A 88 -9.12 -14.73 -8.04
N LYS A 89 -9.64 -13.50 -8.17
CA LYS A 89 -10.01 -12.90 -9.47
C LYS A 89 -8.80 -12.46 -10.29
N PHE A 90 -7.67 -12.20 -9.64
CA PHE A 90 -6.42 -11.81 -10.29
C PHE A 90 -5.49 -12.99 -10.59
N ALA A 91 -5.88 -14.22 -10.21
CA ALA A 91 -5.05 -15.40 -10.36
C ALA A 91 -4.69 -15.73 -11.84
N ASP A 92 -5.58 -15.37 -12.77
CA ASP A 92 -5.37 -15.58 -14.21
C ASP A 92 -4.73 -14.38 -14.93
N GLU A 93 -4.50 -13.27 -14.22
CA GLU A 93 -3.89 -12.06 -14.76
C GLU A 93 -2.37 -12.09 -14.56
N ASN A 94 -1.62 -11.42 -15.45
CA ASN A 94 -0.17 -11.28 -15.29
C ASN A 94 0.14 -10.16 -14.27
N VAL A 95 -0.13 -10.43 -13.00
CA VAL A 95 0.01 -9.50 -11.87
C VAL A 95 0.63 -10.19 -10.67
N GLN A 96 1.36 -9.44 -9.86
CA GLN A 96 1.95 -9.88 -8.61
C GLN A 96 1.25 -9.23 -7.43
N ILE A 97 1.08 -9.97 -6.33
CA ILE A 97 0.43 -9.47 -5.11
C ILE A 97 1.32 -9.78 -3.91
N VAL A 98 1.56 -8.77 -3.08
CA VAL A 98 2.32 -8.85 -1.83
C VAL A 98 1.40 -8.46 -0.68
N VAL A 99 1.32 -9.29 0.35
CA VAL A 99 0.48 -9.07 1.54
C VAL A 99 1.39 -9.12 2.77
N LEU A 100 1.44 -8.01 3.52
CA LEU A 100 2.28 -7.80 4.72
C LEU A 100 1.44 -7.44 5.96
#